data_AF-A0A1B6VZ25-F1
#
_entry.id   AF-A0A1B6VZ25-F1
#
_cell.length_a   1.000
_cell.length_b   1.000
_cell.length_c   1.000
_cell.angle_alpha   90.00
_cell.angle_beta   90.00
_cell.angle_gamma   90.00
#
_symmetry.space_group_name_H-M   'P 1'
#
loop_
_entity.id
_entity.type
_entity.pdbx_description
1 polymer ?
#
loop_
_entity_poly.entity_id
_entity_poly.type
_entity_poly.pdbx_seq_one_letter_code
_entity_poly.pdbx_strand_id
1 'polypeptide(L)'
;MLMPSGQNPAVRQLAEIKTVVFVSRAMPETELLKLLTQGAGRKDTVFLYRGWGNGGADKAFDYAEHLVRRLPEAARRNPPNIMVMPQAFRQYRIGYVPAMLHLDGGKWYLVQGVPDLATALRAVERKTFNRRLGRQWRVSEPDQAEVMRAAAARFDWRAHARQTVKALNRQMEGSMDLPTAATISNRLFTPYIAADHDIRHPSTGAVVYPKGTRFNVLALDPAGHRSILVIDGRDARQVRYAQRIMRERPQTILFYTRLGGLADVGLPASPLTPPLAGRLNLRTVPTYMQQQGTAWRMVSVPPFD
;
A
#
# COMPACT_ATOMS: atom_id res chain seq x y z
N MET A 1 -40.14 -11.75 11.23
CA MET A 1 -39.39 -12.15 12.45
C MET A 1 -38.79 -10.89 13.03
N LEU A 2 -39.23 -10.46 14.23
CA LEU A 2 -38.61 -9.35 14.94
C LEU A 2 -37.28 -9.83 15.53
N MET A 3 -36.20 -9.11 15.27
CA MET A 3 -34.86 -9.43 15.78
C MET A 3 -34.68 -8.89 17.21
N PRO A 4 -33.89 -9.56 18.07
CA PRO A 4 -33.59 -9.07 19.42
C PRO A 4 -32.93 -7.69 19.42
N SER A 5 -33.19 -6.92 20.46
CA SER A 5 -32.57 -5.62 20.74
C SER A 5 -31.06 -5.76 20.95
N GLY A 6 -30.26 -5.06 20.16
CA GLY A 6 -28.88 -4.73 20.52
C GLY A 6 -27.78 -5.46 19.77
N GLN A 7 -27.08 -4.68 18.95
CA GLN A 7 -25.69 -4.80 18.48
C GLN A 7 -25.41 -5.59 17.18
N ASN A 8 -24.95 -4.81 16.19
CA ASN A 8 -24.17 -5.27 15.05
C ASN A 8 -22.68 -5.34 15.48
N PRO A 9 -22.01 -6.49 15.48
CA PRO A 9 -20.62 -6.65 15.91
C PRO A 9 -19.55 -6.22 14.87
N ALA A 10 -19.89 -5.44 13.84
CA ALA A 10 -18.94 -4.78 12.94
C ALA A 10 -18.75 -3.27 13.23
N VAL A 11 -18.78 -2.90 14.52
CA VAL A 11 -19.16 -1.60 15.10
C VAL A 11 -18.45 -0.35 14.56
N ARG A 12 -17.24 -0.41 13.99
CA ARG A 12 -16.56 0.81 13.49
C ARG A 12 -16.75 1.12 12.01
N GLN A 13 -16.76 0.13 11.13
CA GLN A 13 -16.80 0.36 9.67
C GLN A 13 -18.20 0.60 9.12
N LEU A 14 -19.25 0.25 9.87
CA LEU A 14 -20.65 0.39 9.45
C LEU A 14 -21.45 1.37 10.33
N ALA A 15 -20.80 2.18 11.17
CA ALA A 15 -21.47 3.03 12.15
C ALA A 15 -22.43 4.07 11.51
N GLU A 16 -22.08 4.57 10.32
CA GLU A 16 -22.88 5.53 9.55
C GLU A 16 -23.83 4.87 8.53
N ILE A 17 -23.81 3.53 8.45
CA ILE A 17 -24.58 2.77 7.47
C ILE A 17 -25.98 2.52 8.00
N LYS A 18 -26.99 2.93 7.22
CA LYS A 18 -28.41 2.70 7.49
C LYS A 18 -28.99 1.58 6.64
N THR A 19 -28.33 1.26 5.52
CA THR A 19 -28.81 0.24 4.56
C THR A 19 -27.68 -0.70 4.19
N VAL A 20 -27.90 -1.99 4.38
CA VAL A 20 -26.96 -3.06 4.00
C VAL A 20 -27.65 -3.96 2.99
N VAL A 21 -27.06 -4.10 1.81
CA VAL A 21 -27.61 -4.90 0.72
C VAL A 21 -26.70 -6.10 0.47
N PHE A 22 -27.19 -7.29 0.76
CA PHE A 22 -26.48 -8.54 0.49
C PHE A 22 -26.68 -8.91 -0.99
N VAL A 23 -25.58 -9.07 -1.70
CA VAL A 23 -25.54 -9.42 -3.12
C VAL A 23 -24.61 -10.61 -3.35
N SER A 24 -24.70 -11.23 -4.52
CA SER A 24 -23.86 -12.38 -4.87
C SER A 24 -23.51 -12.39 -6.34
N ARG A 25 -22.34 -12.98 -6.65
CA ARG A 25 -21.94 -13.30 -8.04
C ARG A 25 -22.90 -14.26 -8.75
N ALA A 26 -23.78 -14.94 -8.00
CA ALA A 26 -24.85 -15.78 -8.55
C ALA A 26 -25.99 -14.98 -9.19
N MET A 27 -26.11 -13.69 -8.88
CA MET A 27 -27.14 -12.83 -9.45
C MET A 27 -26.81 -12.50 -10.90
N PRO A 28 -27.82 -12.40 -11.80
CA PRO A 28 -27.62 -11.88 -13.14
C PRO A 28 -26.98 -10.50 -13.08
N GLU A 29 -25.99 -10.27 -13.93
CA GLU A 29 -25.21 -9.04 -13.87
C GLU A 29 -26.07 -7.78 -14.07
N THR A 30 -27.09 -7.87 -14.92
CA THR A 30 -28.06 -6.79 -15.14
C THR A 30 -28.80 -6.38 -13.86
N GLU A 31 -29.17 -7.35 -13.02
CA GLU A 31 -29.84 -7.11 -11.73
C GLU A 31 -28.87 -6.50 -10.70
N LEU A 32 -27.61 -6.95 -10.69
CA LEU A 32 -26.56 -6.37 -9.85
C LEU A 32 -26.28 -4.92 -10.24
N LEU A 33 -26.07 -4.64 -11.52
CA LEU A 33 -25.81 -3.29 -12.01
C LEU A 33 -26.98 -2.34 -11.70
N LYS A 34 -28.22 -2.82 -11.81
CA LYS A 34 -29.42 -2.05 -11.45
C LYS A 34 -29.43 -1.68 -9.96
N LEU A 35 -29.11 -2.60 -9.06
CA LEU A 35 -29.06 -2.34 -7.62
C LEU A 35 -27.89 -1.42 -7.26
N LEU A 36 -26.70 -1.68 -7.80
CA LEU A 36 -25.49 -0.88 -7.58
C LEU A 36 -25.66 0.56 -8.07
N THR A 37 -26.32 0.75 -9.22
CA THR A 37 -26.64 2.09 -9.75
C THR A 37 -27.50 2.89 -8.77
N GLN A 38 -28.49 2.25 -8.12
CA GLN A 38 -29.33 2.93 -7.13
C GLN A 38 -28.60 3.26 -5.83
N GLY A 39 -27.52 2.54 -5.52
CA GLY A 39 -26.67 2.80 -4.38
C GLY A 39 -25.57 3.82 -4.63
N ALA A 40 -25.35 4.23 -5.88
CA ALA A 40 -24.32 5.20 -6.23
C ALA A 40 -24.55 6.54 -5.52
N GLY A 41 -23.49 7.11 -4.94
CA GLY A 41 -23.53 8.34 -4.16
C GLY A 41 -24.17 8.23 -2.76
N ARG A 42 -24.73 7.09 -2.38
CA ARG A 42 -25.35 6.88 -1.06
C ARG A 42 -24.32 6.44 -0.03
N LYS A 43 -23.86 7.38 0.80
CA LYS A 43 -22.87 7.11 1.87
C LYS A 43 -23.41 6.20 2.99
N ASP A 44 -24.73 6.18 3.17
CA ASP A 44 -25.43 5.38 4.18
C ASP A 44 -25.78 3.95 3.73
N THR A 45 -25.37 3.58 2.50
CA THR A 45 -25.73 2.31 1.87
C THR A 45 -24.48 1.52 1.49
N VAL A 46 -24.42 0.24 1.85
CA VAL A 46 -23.31 -0.66 1.50
C VAL A 46 -23.81 -1.95 0.85
N PHE A 47 -23.09 -2.44 -0.15
CA PHE A 47 -23.32 -3.73 -0.80
C PHE A 47 -22.29 -4.74 -0.31
N LEU A 48 -22.78 -5.83 0.28
CA LEU A 48 -21.93 -6.88 0.84
C LEU A 48 -21.92 -8.10 -0.07
N TYR A 49 -20.72 -8.57 -0.38
CA TYR A 49 -20.45 -9.91 -0.90
C TYR A 49 -19.93 -10.82 0.21
N ARG A 50 -20.16 -12.13 0.09
CA ARG A 50 -19.64 -13.13 1.03
C ARG A 50 -18.18 -13.41 0.75
N GLY A 51 -17.78 -13.39 -0.51
CA GLY A 51 -16.41 -13.62 -0.95
C GLY A 51 -16.14 -13.10 -2.35
N TRP A 52 -14.86 -13.05 -2.72
CA TRP A 52 -14.44 -12.63 -4.06
C TRP A 52 -14.29 -13.80 -5.03
N GLY A 53 -14.66 -15.02 -4.64
CA GLY A 53 -14.59 -16.21 -5.49
C GLY A 53 -13.23 -16.91 -5.42
N ASN A 54 -12.82 -17.54 -6.52
CA ASN A 54 -11.57 -18.30 -6.57
C ASN A 54 -10.37 -17.38 -6.85
N GLY A 55 -9.31 -17.50 -6.07
CA GLY A 55 -8.07 -16.72 -6.25
C GLY A 55 -7.50 -16.20 -4.93
N GLY A 56 -6.34 -15.55 -5.02
CA GLY A 56 -5.72 -14.86 -3.89
C GLY A 56 -6.43 -13.53 -3.58
N ALA A 57 -5.98 -12.86 -2.52
CA ALA A 57 -6.50 -11.55 -2.12
C ALA A 57 -6.15 -10.43 -3.13
N ASP A 58 -5.16 -10.67 -4.00
CA ASP A 58 -4.80 -9.83 -5.14
C ASP A 58 -5.96 -9.68 -6.14
N LYS A 59 -6.85 -10.68 -6.23
CA LYS A 59 -8.03 -10.66 -7.10
C LYS A 59 -9.32 -10.26 -6.40
N ALA A 60 -9.22 -9.78 -5.16
CA ALA A 60 -10.41 -9.51 -4.34
C ALA A 60 -11.32 -8.43 -4.94
N PHE A 61 -10.73 -7.47 -5.67
CA PHE A 61 -11.43 -6.32 -6.22
C PHE A 61 -11.76 -6.45 -7.71
N ASP A 62 -11.17 -7.40 -8.45
CA ASP A 62 -11.36 -7.57 -9.90
C ASP A 62 -12.84 -7.56 -10.32
N TYR A 63 -13.67 -8.31 -9.58
CA TYR A 63 -15.09 -8.40 -9.88
C TYR A 63 -15.83 -7.08 -9.59
N ALA A 64 -15.50 -6.41 -8.49
CA ALA A 64 -16.08 -5.12 -8.14
C ALA A 64 -15.66 -4.04 -9.16
N GLU A 65 -14.39 -4.01 -9.55
CA GLU A 65 -13.88 -3.10 -10.58
C GLU A 65 -14.55 -3.34 -11.93
N HIS A 66 -14.72 -4.60 -12.34
CA HIS A 66 -15.45 -4.97 -13.55
C HIS A 66 -16.89 -4.41 -13.52
N LEU A 67 -17.61 -4.56 -12.41
CA LEU A 67 -18.96 -4.03 -12.26
C LEU A 67 -18.97 -2.49 -12.30
N VAL A 68 -18.05 -1.83 -11.59
CA VAL A 68 -17.96 -0.37 -11.55
C VAL A 68 -17.71 0.20 -12.94
N ARG A 69 -16.85 -0.42 -13.77
CA ARG A 69 -16.60 0.03 -15.15
C ARG A 69 -17.84 0.02 -16.03
N ARG A 70 -18.79 -0.88 -15.76
CA ARG A 70 -20.05 -1.06 -16.51
C ARG A 70 -21.22 -0.26 -15.95
N LEU A 71 -21.03 0.46 -14.84
CA LEU A 71 -22.05 1.38 -14.33
C LEU A 71 -22.24 2.58 -15.28
N PRO A 72 -23.43 3.21 -15.28
CA PRO A 72 -23.65 4.48 -15.96
C PRO A 72 -22.66 5.57 -15.52
N GLU A 73 -22.36 6.54 -16.37
CA GLU A 73 -21.34 7.57 -16.09
C GLU A 73 -21.58 8.31 -14.77
N ALA A 74 -22.82 8.71 -14.51
CA ALA A 74 -23.20 9.38 -13.26
C ALA A 74 -22.89 8.52 -12.02
N ALA A 75 -23.13 7.21 -12.10
CA ALA A 75 -22.83 6.27 -11.03
C ALA A 75 -21.33 5.97 -10.90
N ARG A 76 -20.55 6.06 -11.98
CA ARG A 76 -19.08 5.92 -11.92
C ARG A 76 -18.40 7.11 -11.24
N ARG A 77 -18.93 8.32 -11.37
CA ARG A 77 -18.40 9.52 -10.70
C ARG A 77 -18.51 9.40 -9.18
N ASN A 78 -19.58 8.80 -8.68
CA ASN A 78 -19.84 8.55 -7.26
C ASN A 78 -20.24 7.08 -7.05
N PRO A 79 -19.28 6.14 -7.07
CA PRO A 79 -19.58 4.71 -7.06
C PRO A 79 -20.28 4.26 -5.77
N PRO A 80 -21.07 3.16 -5.82
CA PRO A 80 -21.65 2.56 -4.63
C PRO A 80 -20.56 1.99 -3.71
N ASN A 81 -20.83 1.94 -2.41
CA ASN A 81 -19.93 1.33 -1.45
C ASN A 81 -20.05 -0.20 -1.50
N ILE A 82 -18.99 -0.90 -1.90
CA ILE A 82 -18.95 -2.37 -2.01
C ILE A 82 -17.93 -2.91 -1.02
N MET A 83 -18.32 -3.92 -0.23
CA MET A 83 -17.45 -4.58 0.73
C MET A 83 -17.59 -6.11 0.66
N VAL A 84 -16.53 -6.82 1.06
CA VAL A 84 -16.56 -8.28 1.24
C VAL A 84 -16.58 -8.57 2.73
N MET A 85 -17.69 -9.11 3.22
CA MET A 85 -17.92 -9.34 4.66
C MET A 85 -18.57 -10.72 4.90
N PRO A 86 -17.81 -11.83 4.79
CA PRO A 86 -18.33 -13.18 4.99
C PRO A 86 -19.03 -13.38 6.34
N GLN A 87 -18.52 -12.72 7.39
CA GLN A 87 -19.09 -12.82 8.74
C GLN A 87 -20.53 -12.29 8.80
N ALA A 88 -20.87 -11.24 8.04
CA ALA A 88 -22.22 -10.69 8.01
C ALA A 88 -23.21 -11.72 7.42
N PHE A 89 -22.84 -12.39 6.33
CA PHE A 89 -23.67 -13.46 5.74
C PHE A 89 -23.93 -14.59 6.73
N ARG A 90 -22.93 -14.95 7.53
CA ARG A 90 -23.05 -15.99 8.57
C ARG A 90 -23.94 -15.54 9.72
N GLN A 91 -23.68 -14.36 10.27
CA GLN A 91 -24.42 -13.82 11.41
C GLN A 91 -25.91 -13.65 11.10
N TYR A 92 -26.22 -13.10 9.92
CA TYR A 92 -27.60 -12.90 9.47
C TYR A 92 -28.18 -14.12 8.73
N ARG A 93 -27.43 -15.22 8.66
CA ARG A 93 -27.82 -16.48 7.99
C ARG A 93 -28.36 -16.27 6.56
N ILE A 94 -27.70 -15.39 5.81
CA ILE A 94 -28.08 -15.05 4.43
C ILE A 94 -27.57 -16.15 3.48
N GLY A 95 -28.47 -17.07 3.13
CA GLY A 95 -28.21 -18.10 2.10
C GLY A 95 -28.69 -17.71 0.69
N TYR A 96 -29.54 -16.68 0.60
CA TYR A 96 -30.18 -16.23 -0.64
C TYR A 96 -30.16 -14.70 -0.74
N VAL A 97 -29.85 -14.20 -1.93
CA VAL A 97 -29.74 -12.77 -2.25
C VAL A 97 -30.61 -12.41 -3.47
N PRO A 98 -30.97 -11.13 -3.70
CA PRO A 98 -30.69 -9.99 -2.85
C PRO A 98 -31.51 -10.03 -1.56
N ALA A 99 -30.90 -9.54 -0.50
CA ALA A 99 -31.55 -9.28 0.78
C ALA A 99 -31.06 -7.92 1.28
N MET A 100 -31.90 -7.18 2.01
CA MET A 100 -31.56 -5.87 2.53
C MET A 100 -31.87 -5.79 4.02
N LEU A 101 -30.91 -5.29 4.79
CA LEU A 101 -31.16 -4.79 6.13
C LEU A 101 -31.29 -3.27 6.06
N HIS A 102 -32.31 -2.70 6.69
CA HIS A 102 -32.47 -1.26 6.79
C HIS A 102 -32.85 -0.83 8.20
N LEU A 103 -32.25 0.27 8.66
CA LEU A 103 -32.51 0.89 9.96
C LEU A 103 -33.65 1.89 9.84
N ASP A 104 -34.77 1.61 10.50
CA ASP A 104 -35.91 2.51 10.61
C ASP A 104 -36.42 2.56 12.06
N GLY A 105 -36.67 3.77 12.57
CA GLY A 105 -37.11 3.97 13.97
C GLY A 105 -36.19 3.32 15.03
N GLY A 106 -34.87 3.26 14.78
CA GLY A 106 -33.90 2.62 15.67
C GLY A 106 -33.88 1.08 15.62
N LYS A 107 -34.65 0.47 14.72
CA LYS A 107 -34.74 -0.99 14.55
C LYS A 107 -34.29 -1.41 13.17
N TRP A 108 -33.62 -2.55 13.10
CA TRP A 108 -33.18 -3.15 11.85
C TRP A 108 -34.23 -4.11 11.30
N TYR A 109 -34.54 -3.96 10.01
CA TYR A 109 -35.52 -4.78 9.30
C TYR A 109 -34.86 -5.51 8.14
N LEU A 110 -35.09 -6.83 8.06
CA LEU A 110 -34.63 -7.67 6.96
C LEU A 110 -35.72 -7.81 5.91
N VAL A 111 -35.38 -7.47 4.66
CA VAL A 111 -36.22 -7.61 3.47
C VAL A 111 -35.57 -8.63 2.54
N GLN A 112 -36.37 -9.58 2.05
CA GLN A 112 -35.89 -10.65 1.16
C GLN A 112 -36.39 -10.47 -0.26
N GLY A 113 -35.54 -10.76 -1.25
CA GLY A 113 -35.88 -10.68 -2.67
C GLY A 113 -36.07 -9.26 -3.14
N VAL A 114 -35.12 -8.37 -2.83
CA VAL A 114 -35.16 -6.94 -3.14
C VAL A 114 -35.11 -6.70 -4.65
N PRO A 115 -36.21 -6.26 -5.31
CA PRO A 115 -36.20 -6.01 -6.76
C PRO A 115 -35.54 -4.67 -7.13
N ASP A 116 -35.57 -3.72 -6.20
CA ASP A 116 -34.95 -2.41 -6.24
C ASP A 116 -34.93 -1.81 -4.81
N LEU A 117 -34.04 -0.85 -4.55
CA LEU A 117 -33.88 -0.28 -3.20
C LEU A 117 -35.13 0.48 -2.76
N ALA A 118 -35.75 1.26 -3.65
CA ALA A 118 -36.90 2.08 -3.29
C ALA A 118 -38.10 1.23 -2.84
N THR A 119 -38.35 0.11 -3.52
CA THR A 119 -39.41 -0.84 -3.15
C THR A 119 -39.14 -1.49 -1.81
N ALA A 120 -37.89 -1.85 -1.52
CA ALA A 120 -37.54 -2.44 -0.24
C ALA A 120 -37.63 -1.44 0.92
N LEU A 121 -37.20 -0.19 0.73
CA LEU A 121 -37.35 0.88 1.72
C LEU A 121 -38.83 1.16 2.02
N ARG A 122 -39.66 1.32 0.97
CA ARG A 122 -41.13 1.46 1.14
C ARG A 122 -41.75 0.27 1.87
N ALA A 123 -41.26 -0.94 1.62
CA ALA A 123 -41.76 -2.13 2.31
C ALA A 123 -41.46 -2.07 3.82
N VAL A 124 -40.28 -1.56 4.21
CA VAL A 124 -39.92 -1.32 5.62
C VAL A 124 -40.83 -0.26 6.24
N GLU A 125 -40.94 0.92 5.61
CA GLU A 125 -41.79 2.02 6.07
C GLU A 125 -43.24 1.58 6.30
N ARG A 126 -43.79 0.83 5.34
CA ARG A 126 -45.18 0.31 5.38
C ARG A 126 -45.34 -0.96 6.20
N LYS A 127 -44.26 -1.52 6.76
CA LYS A 127 -44.24 -2.79 7.49
C LYS A 127 -44.79 -4.00 6.70
N THR A 128 -44.50 -4.05 5.40
CA THR A 128 -44.97 -5.06 4.43
C THR A 128 -43.86 -6.00 3.93
N PHE A 129 -42.85 -6.26 4.77
CA PHE A 129 -41.63 -7.01 4.44
C PHE A 129 -41.61 -8.46 4.97
N ASN A 130 -42.73 -8.95 5.49
CA ASN A 130 -42.88 -10.33 6.00
C ASN A 130 -42.93 -11.40 4.90
N ARG A 131 -42.85 -11.00 3.63
CA ARG A 131 -42.83 -11.85 2.45
C ARG A 131 -41.68 -11.48 1.54
N ARG A 132 -41.29 -12.42 0.68
CA ARG A 132 -40.33 -12.17 -0.38
C ARG A 132 -40.93 -11.17 -1.40
N LEU A 133 -40.19 -10.12 -1.73
CA LEU A 133 -40.64 -9.07 -2.65
C LEU A 133 -40.31 -9.34 -4.12
N GLY A 134 -39.47 -10.34 -4.40
CA GLY A 134 -38.93 -10.56 -5.73
C GLY A 134 -38.05 -11.80 -5.82
N ARG A 135 -37.34 -11.95 -6.93
CA ARG A 135 -36.49 -13.13 -7.20
C ARG A 135 -35.29 -13.17 -6.25
N GLN A 136 -34.83 -14.39 -5.97
CA GLN A 136 -33.62 -14.62 -5.20
C GLN A 136 -32.75 -15.71 -5.84
N TRP A 137 -31.46 -15.61 -5.61
CA TRP A 137 -30.42 -16.51 -6.05
C TRP A 137 -29.66 -17.03 -4.84
N ARG A 138 -29.36 -18.33 -4.84
CA ARG A 138 -28.55 -18.94 -3.79
C ARG A 138 -27.14 -18.37 -3.87
N VAL A 139 -26.58 -17.94 -2.75
CA VAL A 139 -25.20 -17.42 -2.69
C VAL A 139 -24.24 -18.52 -3.18
N SER A 140 -23.42 -18.20 -4.18
CA SER A 140 -22.50 -19.17 -4.80
C SER A 140 -21.06 -19.02 -4.35
N GLU A 141 -20.65 -17.84 -3.86
CA GLU A 141 -19.26 -17.64 -3.43
C GLU A 141 -18.95 -18.49 -2.18
N PRO A 142 -17.73 -19.02 -2.07
CA PRO A 142 -17.26 -19.60 -0.82
C PRO A 142 -17.19 -18.53 0.28
N ASP A 143 -17.23 -18.98 1.54
CA ASP A 143 -16.92 -18.10 2.68
C ASP A 143 -15.44 -17.77 2.65
N GLN A 144 -15.12 -16.52 2.31
CA GLN A 144 -13.73 -16.16 2.08
C GLN A 144 -12.88 -16.21 3.35
N ALA A 145 -13.48 -16.05 4.53
CA ALA A 145 -12.77 -16.23 5.79
C ALA A 145 -12.38 -17.71 6.00
N GLU A 146 -13.16 -18.66 5.49
CA GLU A 146 -12.81 -20.09 5.51
C GLU A 146 -11.74 -20.42 4.47
N VAL A 147 -11.85 -19.87 3.26
CA VAL A 147 -10.83 -20.02 2.21
C VAL A 147 -9.47 -19.51 2.71
N MET A 148 -9.43 -18.32 3.32
CA MET A 148 -8.19 -17.77 3.87
C MET A 148 -7.66 -18.59 5.05
N ARG A 149 -8.53 -19.08 5.96
CA ARG A 149 -8.10 -19.96 7.07
C ARG A 149 -7.51 -21.27 6.54
N ALA A 150 -8.14 -21.89 5.56
CA ALA A 150 -7.64 -23.12 4.94
C ALA A 150 -6.32 -22.90 4.19
N ALA A 151 -6.17 -21.77 3.48
CA ALA A 151 -4.93 -21.40 2.82
C ALA A 151 -3.80 -21.13 3.85
N ALA A 152 -4.10 -20.40 4.92
CA ALA A 152 -3.13 -20.10 5.98
C ALA A 152 -2.65 -21.36 6.71
N ALA A 153 -3.53 -22.36 6.90
CA ALA A 153 -3.17 -23.63 7.51
C ALA A 153 -2.26 -24.50 6.62
N ARG A 154 -2.32 -24.33 5.29
CA ARG A 154 -1.49 -25.06 4.32
C ARG A 154 -0.15 -24.39 4.04
N PHE A 155 -0.01 -23.11 4.37
CA PHE A 155 1.17 -22.31 4.06
C PHE A 155 2.20 -22.36 5.20
N ASP A 156 3.43 -22.78 4.91
CA ASP A 156 4.53 -22.77 5.89
C ASP A 156 5.08 -21.34 6.07
N TRP A 157 4.36 -20.58 6.89
CA TRP A 157 4.74 -19.23 7.29
C TRP A 157 6.13 -19.16 7.92
N ARG A 158 6.61 -20.24 8.57
CA ARG A 158 7.94 -20.26 9.20
C ARG A 158 9.03 -20.37 8.16
N ALA A 159 8.88 -21.20 7.13
CA ALA A 159 9.84 -21.28 6.03
C ALA A 159 9.91 -19.97 5.23
N HIS A 160 8.75 -19.37 4.94
CA HIS A 160 8.69 -18.10 4.23
C HIS A 160 9.31 -16.95 5.05
N ALA A 161 9.00 -16.85 6.35
CA ALA A 161 9.61 -15.87 7.24
C ALA A 161 11.14 -16.02 7.32
N ARG A 162 11.67 -17.25 7.41
CA ARG A 162 13.13 -17.49 7.41
C ARG A 162 13.80 -17.01 6.12
N GLN A 163 13.19 -17.23 4.96
CA GLN A 163 13.73 -16.78 3.69
C GLN A 163 13.70 -15.25 3.55
N THR A 164 12.60 -14.62 3.97
CA THR A 164 12.46 -13.15 3.94
C THR A 164 13.41 -12.47 4.91
N VAL A 165 13.57 -13.00 6.14
CA VAL A 165 14.57 -12.52 7.11
C VAL A 165 15.99 -12.71 6.58
N LYS A 166 16.30 -13.84 5.94
CA LYS A 166 17.64 -14.07 5.36
C LYS A 166 17.93 -13.10 4.22
N ALA A 167 16.95 -12.82 3.36
CA ALA A 167 17.09 -11.85 2.27
C ALA A 167 17.27 -10.41 2.81
N LEU A 168 16.47 -10.04 3.81
CA LEU A 168 16.58 -8.74 4.49
C LEU A 168 17.92 -8.60 5.20
N ASN A 169 18.36 -9.63 5.93
CA ASN A 169 19.65 -9.63 6.63
C ASN A 169 20.81 -9.49 5.64
N ARG A 170 20.81 -10.22 4.52
CA ARG A 170 21.83 -10.04 3.46
C ARG A 170 21.84 -8.63 2.88
N GLN A 171 20.66 -8.01 2.72
CA GLN A 171 20.56 -6.64 2.24
C GLN A 171 21.11 -5.64 3.28
N MET A 172 20.76 -5.84 4.55
CA MET A 172 21.23 -5.03 5.68
C MET A 172 22.70 -5.25 6.03
N GLU A 173 23.26 -6.42 5.73
CA GLU A 173 24.70 -6.70 5.90
C GLU A 173 25.56 -5.83 4.98
N GLY A 174 24.99 -5.26 3.91
CA GLY A 174 25.74 -4.60 2.84
C GLY A 174 26.43 -5.65 1.95
N SER A 175 26.42 -5.40 0.65
CA SER A 175 26.84 -6.39 -0.36
C SER A 175 27.99 -5.93 -1.24
N MET A 176 28.53 -4.74 -1.00
CA MET A 176 29.58 -4.15 -1.83
C MET A 176 30.84 -3.90 -1.02
N ASP A 177 31.97 -3.78 -1.72
CA ASP A 177 33.25 -3.41 -1.15
C ASP A 177 33.77 -2.18 -1.90
N LEU A 178 34.33 -1.23 -1.17
CA LEU A 178 35.12 -0.12 -1.70
C LEU A 178 36.49 -0.16 -1.02
N PRO A 179 37.58 0.13 -1.75
CA PRO A 179 38.91 0.13 -1.16
C PRO A 179 39.02 1.19 -0.06
N THR A 180 39.81 0.89 0.97
CA THR A 180 40.14 1.87 2.00
C THR A 180 41.01 2.98 1.40
N ALA A 181 40.73 4.24 1.75
CA ALA A 181 41.53 5.37 1.33
C ALA A 181 42.97 5.24 1.85
N ALA A 182 43.94 5.19 0.94
CA ALA A 182 45.36 5.10 1.30
C ALA A 182 46.01 6.47 1.53
N THR A 183 45.47 7.52 0.91
CA THR A 183 45.93 8.90 1.04
C THR A 183 44.76 9.85 1.27
N ILE A 184 45.06 11.03 1.79
CA ILE A 184 44.07 12.10 1.89
C ILE A 184 43.74 12.60 0.48
N SER A 185 42.45 12.64 0.15
CA SER A 185 41.95 13.20 -1.10
C SER A 185 40.86 14.22 -0.79
N ASN A 186 40.89 15.35 -1.47
CA ASN A 186 39.85 16.38 -1.39
C ASN A 186 39.53 16.84 -2.82
N ARG A 187 38.28 16.64 -3.24
CA ARG A 187 37.85 16.96 -4.62
C ARG A 187 36.41 17.46 -4.65
N LEU A 188 36.09 18.20 -5.71
CA LEU A 188 34.72 18.57 -6.03
C LEU A 188 34.13 17.59 -7.03
N PHE A 189 32.85 17.28 -6.87
CA PHE A 189 32.10 16.41 -7.78
C PHE A 189 30.69 16.94 -8.02
N THR A 190 30.36 17.19 -9.28
CA THR A 190 29.03 17.66 -9.68
C THR A 190 28.17 16.47 -10.12
N PRO A 191 27.11 16.11 -9.36
CA PRO A 191 26.33 14.91 -9.62
C PRO A 191 25.32 15.14 -10.76
N TYR A 192 25.72 14.79 -11.98
CA TYR A 192 24.82 14.79 -13.13
C TYR A 192 24.14 13.43 -13.30
N ILE A 193 22.82 13.43 -13.46
CA ILE A 193 22.03 12.26 -13.87
C ILE A 193 21.50 12.53 -15.28
N ALA A 194 21.69 11.59 -16.19
CA ALA A 194 21.09 11.65 -17.52
C ALA A 194 19.68 11.05 -17.50
N ALA A 195 18.72 11.69 -18.17
CA ALA A 195 17.42 11.10 -18.42
C ALA A 195 17.58 9.80 -19.22
N ASP A 196 16.99 8.72 -18.74
CA ASP A 196 17.02 7.40 -19.39
C ASP A 196 15.99 7.25 -20.51
N HIS A 197 15.01 8.16 -20.57
CA HIS A 197 13.99 8.27 -21.61
C HIS A 197 13.64 9.73 -21.90
N ASP A 198 12.88 9.97 -22.99
CA ASP A 198 12.35 11.30 -23.30
C ASP A 198 11.36 11.74 -22.21
N ILE A 199 11.60 12.90 -21.60
CA ILE A 199 10.66 13.54 -20.68
C ILE A 199 9.66 14.33 -21.52
N ARG A 200 8.37 13.99 -21.41
CA ARG A 200 7.30 14.57 -22.22
C ARG A 200 6.36 15.43 -21.38
N HIS A 201 5.80 16.46 -22.00
CA HIS A 201 4.83 17.34 -21.38
C HIS A 201 3.53 16.56 -21.12
N PRO A 202 3.01 16.52 -19.89
CA PRO A 202 1.91 15.62 -19.53
C PRO A 202 0.60 15.92 -20.27
N SER A 203 0.35 17.16 -20.69
CA SER A 203 -0.89 17.53 -21.40
C SER A 203 -0.79 17.53 -22.92
N THR A 204 0.41 17.71 -23.50
CA THR A 204 0.58 17.84 -24.97
C THR A 204 1.34 16.68 -25.60
N GLY A 205 2.03 15.86 -24.79
CA GLY A 205 2.85 14.74 -25.27
C GLY A 205 4.16 15.15 -25.96
N ALA A 206 4.40 16.45 -26.12
CA ALA A 206 5.63 16.99 -26.71
C ALA A 206 6.85 16.67 -25.84
N VAL A 207 8.00 16.38 -26.46
CA VAL A 207 9.26 16.15 -25.73
C VAL A 207 9.74 17.47 -25.12
N VAL A 208 9.85 17.51 -23.80
CA VAL A 208 10.38 18.65 -23.02
C VAL A 208 11.88 18.50 -22.84
N TYR A 209 12.35 17.28 -22.56
CA TYR A 209 13.78 16.96 -22.52
C TYR A 209 14.01 15.63 -23.23
N PRO A 210 14.92 15.58 -24.22
CA PRO A 210 15.26 14.32 -24.87
C PRO A 210 15.96 13.36 -23.91
N LYS A 211 15.86 12.06 -24.19
CA LYS A 211 16.70 11.03 -23.56
C LYS A 211 18.17 11.47 -23.61
N GLY A 212 18.88 11.32 -22.49
CA GLY A 212 20.28 11.69 -22.34
C GLY A 212 20.52 13.10 -21.81
N THR A 213 19.50 13.96 -21.69
CA THR A 213 19.65 15.28 -21.05
C THR A 213 20.18 15.11 -19.62
N ARG A 214 21.24 15.85 -19.28
CA ARG A 214 21.92 15.77 -17.98
C ARG A 214 21.39 16.83 -17.03
N PHE A 215 20.93 16.39 -15.86
CA PHE A 215 20.45 17.25 -14.79
C PHE A 215 21.38 17.16 -13.60
N ASN A 216 21.72 18.31 -13.02
CA ASN A 216 22.40 18.33 -11.74
C ASN A 216 21.37 18.21 -10.62
N VAL A 217 21.45 17.14 -9.82
CA VAL A 217 20.47 16.89 -8.74
C VAL A 217 20.53 17.91 -7.61
N LEU A 218 21.65 18.62 -7.46
CA LEU A 218 21.80 19.67 -6.45
C LEU A 218 21.33 21.04 -6.93
N ALA A 219 21.03 21.21 -8.23
CA ALA A 219 20.61 22.50 -8.77
C ALA A 219 19.21 22.93 -8.29
N LEU A 220 18.38 22.00 -7.80
CA LEU A 220 17.07 22.30 -7.20
C LEU A 220 17.18 23.01 -5.85
N ASP A 221 18.27 22.82 -5.13
CA ASP A 221 18.53 23.47 -3.85
C ASP A 221 20.04 23.69 -3.65
N PRO A 222 20.62 24.71 -4.33
CA PRO A 222 22.05 25.01 -4.26
C PRO A 222 22.49 25.54 -2.89
N ALA A 223 21.57 26.12 -2.12
CA ALA A 223 21.84 26.64 -0.77
C ALA A 223 21.82 25.53 0.30
N GLY A 224 21.44 24.31 -0.05
CA GLY A 224 21.36 23.19 0.86
C GLY A 224 22.68 22.85 1.57
N HIS A 225 22.58 22.39 2.82
CA HIS A 225 23.71 22.01 3.66
C HIS A 225 23.76 20.49 3.89
N ARG A 226 23.51 19.72 2.83
CA ARG A 226 23.49 18.24 2.90
C ARG A 226 24.90 17.72 3.19
N SER A 227 24.97 16.65 3.97
CA SER A 227 26.23 15.94 4.24
C SER A 227 26.02 14.44 4.27
N ILE A 228 26.99 13.69 3.73
CA ILE A 228 26.97 12.23 3.63
C ILE A 228 28.31 11.71 4.12
N LEU A 229 28.29 10.65 4.93
CA LEU A 229 29.48 9.88 5.29
C LEU A 229 29.31 8.45 4.80
N VAL A 230 30.35 7.90 4.19
CA VAL A 230 30.39 6.50 3.76
C VAL A 230 31.59 5.80 4.37
N ILE A 231 31.37 4.65 5.02
CA ILE A 231 32.40 3.85 5.69
C ILE A 231 32.34 2.37 5.31
N ASP A 232 33.36 1.60 5.69
CA ASP A 232 33.26 0.16 5.89
C ASP A 232 33.05 -0.14 7.37
N GLY A 233 31.90 -0.70 7.74
CA GLY A 233 31.55 -1.02 9.12
C GLY A 233 32.33 -2.20 9.72
N ARG A 234 33.14 -2.92 8.93
CA ARG A 234 34.08 -3.93 9.45
C ARG A 234 35.36 -3.30 10.01
N ASP A 235 35.70 -2.07 9.59
CA ASP A 235 36.89 -1.37 10.08
C ASP A 235 36.54 -0.53 11.32
N ALA A 236 36.97 -0.99 12.49
CA ALA A 236 36.69 -0.33 13.76
C ALA A 236 37.13 1.14 13.81
N ARG A 237 38.20 1.51 13.09
CA ARG A 237 38.69 2.90 13.02
C ARG A 237 37.70 3.78 12.27
N GLN A 238 37.12 3.27 11.18
CA GLN A 238 36.09 3.99 10.41
C GLN A 238 34.78 4.11 11.18
N VAL A 239 34.41 3.10 11.98
CA VAL A 239 33.25 3.16 12.88
C VAL A 239 33.45 4.25 13.94
N ARG A 240 34.63 4.34 14.58
CA ARG A 240 34.96 5.43 15.51
C ARG A 240 34.89 6.80 14.84
N TYR A 241 35.43 6.90 13.62
CA TYR A 241 35.34 8.13 12.83
C TYR A 241 33.88 8.52 12.56
N ALA A 242 33.02 7.57 12.22
CA ALA A 242 31.59 7.82 12.02
C ALA A 242 30.90 8.29 13.31
N GLN A 243 31.17 7.67 14.47
CA GLN A 243 30.62 8.14 15.75
C GLN A 243 30.98 9.61 16.03
N ARG A 244 32.23 10.00 15.75
CA ARG A 244 32.69 11.38 15.93
C ARG A 244 31.94 12.34 14.99
N ILE A 245 31.89 12.02 13.69
CA ILE A 245 31.20 12.86 12.70
C ILE A 245 29.71 12.98 13.02
N MET A 246 29.05 11.89 13.39
CA MET A 246 27.62 11.90 13.75
C MET A 246 27.33 12.71 15.01
N ARG A 247 28.26 12.74 15.98
CA ARG A 247 28.15 13.57 17.18
C ARG A 247 28.32 15.06 16.86
N GLU A 248 29.30 15.39 16.01
CA GLU A 248 29.59 16.78 15.61
C GLU A 248 28.58 17.32 14.57
N ARG A 249 28.02 16.44 13.74
CA ARG A 249 27.13 16.75 12.62
C ARG A 249 25.98 15.73 12.54
N PRO A 250 24.98 15.84 13.43
CA PRO A 250 23.90 14.86 13.53
C PRO A 250 23.01 14.76 12.28
N GLN A 251 23.04 15.78 11.40
CA GLN A 251 22.31 15.80 10.12
C GLN A 251 23.01 15.03 9.00
N THR A 252 24.22 14.52 9.21
CA THR A 252 24.94 13.75 8.18
C THR A 252 24.25 12.40 7.97
N ILE A 253 24.06 12.01 6.71
CA ILE A 253 23.53 10.69 6.36
C ILE A 253 24.68 9.69 6.31
N LEU A 254 24.57 8.59 7.08
CA LEU A 254 25.60 7.55 7.12
C LEU A 254 25.23 6.36 6.22
N PHE A 255 26.11 6.03 5.29
CA PHE A 255 26.08 4.79 4.53
C PHE A 255 27.26 3.87 4.90
N TYR A 256 27.05 2.56 4.76
CA TYR A 256 28.11 1.57 4.94
C TYR A 256 28.20 0.59 3.77
N THR A 257 29.42 0.17 3.41
CA THR A 257 29.63 -0.87 2.39
C THR A 257 29.28 -2.25 2.94
N ARG A 258 29.73 -2.53 4.16
CA ARG A 258 29.41 -3.70 4.99
C ARG A 258 29.04 -3.26 6.41
N LEU A 259 28.09 -3.93 7.05
CA LEU A 259 27.60 -3.57 8.37
C LEU A 259 28.65 -3.82 9.46
N GLY A 260 29.20 -5.03 9.57
CA GLY A 260 30.26 -5.35 10.53
C GLY A 260 29.96 -4.89 11.97
N GLY A 261 30.98 -4.36 12.65
CA GLY A 261 30.87 -3.83 14.01
C GLY A 261 30.09 -2.51 14.12
N LEU A 262 29.62 -1.91 13.01
CA LEU A 262 28.71 -0.77 13.06
C LEU A 262 27.36 -1.14 13.70
N ALA A 263 26.94 -2.42 13.59
CA ALA A 263 25.69 -2.92 14.17
C ALA A 263 25.62 -2.68 15.68
N ASP A 264 26.75 -2.80 16.38
CA ASP A 264 26.83 -2.74 17.84
C ASP A 264 26.81 -1.30 18.38
N VAL A 265 26.98 -0.31 17.50
CA VAL A 265 27.17 1.09 17.87
C VAL A 265 25.87 1.90 17.86
N GLY A 266 24.81 1.39 17.24
CA GLY A 266 23.48 2.00 17.26
C GLY A 266 23.37 3.33 16.48
N LEU A 267 24.28 3.58 15.52
CA LEU A 267 24.17 4.76 14.64
C LEU A 267 23.08 4.52 13.57
N PRO A 268 22.25 5.53 13.26
CA PRO A 268 21.31 5.45 12.15
C PRO A 268 22.08 5.43 10.83
N ALA A 269 22.15 4.24 10.20
CA ALA A 269 22.93 4.02 8.99
C ALA A 269 22.18 3.12 8.00
N SER A 270 22.48 3.27 6.71
CA SER A 270 21.89 2.46 5.64
C SER A 270 22.96 1.78 4.78
N PRO A 271 22.69 0.59 4.21
CA PRO A 271 23.65 -0.04 3.32
C PRO A 271 23.83 0.80 2.05
N LEU A 272 25.08 1.00 1.63
CA LEU A 272 25.41 1.61 0.35
C LEU A 272 25.06 0.63 -0.77
N THR A 273 24.37 1.12 -1.79
CA THR A 273 24.04 0.32 -2.98
C THR A 273 24.98 0.67 -4.15
N PRO A 274 25.31 -0.27 -5.04
CA PRO A 274 26.16 0.02 -6.20
C PRO A 274 25.66 1.18 -7.08
N PRO A 275 24.35 1.32 -7.38
CA PRO A 275 23.86 2.46 -8.14
C PRO A 275 24.07 3.80 -7.43
N LEU A 276 23.91 3.84 -6.09
CA LEU A 276 24.15 5.05 -5.32
C LEU A 276 25.64 5.40 -5.27
N ALA A 277 26.52 4.40 -5.08
CA ALA A 277 27.96 4.58 -5.11
C ALA A 277 28.44 5.17 -6.46
N GLY A 278 27.90 4.66 -7.57
CA GLY A 278 28.18 5.18 -8.91
C GLY A 278 27.69 6.62 -9.10
N ARG A 279 26.47 6.93 -8.67
CA ARG A 279 25.91 8.30 -8.75
C ARG A 279 26.69 9.32 -7.93
N LEU A 280 27.23 8.92 -6.78
CA LEU A 280 28.07 9.76 -5.93
C LEU A 280 29.55 9.75 -6.36
N ASN A 281 29.91 8.95 -7.37
CA ASN A 281 31.29 8.72 -7.80
C ASN A 281 32.19 8.37 -6.60
N LEU A 282 31.71 7.51 -5.70
CA LEU A 282 32.48 7.03 -4.56
C LEU A 282 33.53 6.02 -5.03
N ARG A 283 34.77 6.23 -4.58
CA ARG A 283 35.93 5.42 -5.01
C ARG A 283 36.59 4.69 -3.84
N THR A 284 36.56 5.29 -2.66
CA THR A 284 37.22 4.80 -1.46
C THR A 284 36.36 5.09 -0.22
N VAL A 285 36.66 4.41 0.87
CA VAL A 285 36.09 4.67 2.21
C VAL A 285 37.21 4.81 3.25
N PRO A 286 37.05 5.60 4.32
CA PRO A 286 35.91 6.47 4.57
C PRO A 286 35.93 7.70 3.65
N THR A 287 34.75 8.16 3.21
CA THR A 287 34.60 9.40 2.45
C THR A 287 33.46 10.23 3.04
N TYR A 288 33.79 11.47 3.43
CA TYR A 288 32.82 12.48 3.85
C TYR A 288 32.53 13.44 2.70
N MET A 289 31.26 13.69 2.43
CA MET A 289 30.78 14.56 1.37
C MET A 289 29.97 15.69 1.98
N GLN A 290 30.25 16.92 1.58
CA GLN A 290 29.47 18.09 1.98
C GLN A 290 29.02 18.85 0.75
N GLN A 291 27.75 19.25 0.70
CA GLN A 291 27.24 20.05 -0.39
C GLN A 291 27.91 21.42 -0.37
N GLN A 292 28.40 21.84 -1.53
CA GLN A 292 28.96 23.16 -1.78
C GLN A 292 28.34 23.69 -3.07
N GLY A 293 27.27 24.48 -2.93
CA GLY A 293 26.48 24.93 -4.07
C GLY A 293 25.85 23.74 -4.78
N THR A 294 26.19 23.58 -6.05
CA THR A 294 25.70 22.52 -6.92
C THR A 294 26.66 21.33 -7.05
N ALA A 295 27.68 21.27 -6.20
CA ALA A 295 28.68 20.19 -6.17
C ALA A 295 28.80 19.58 -4.76
N TRP A 296 29.39 18.39 -4.71
CA TRP A 296 29.86 17.75 -3.48
C TRP A 296 31.34 18.02 -3.30
N ARG A 297 31.73 18.60 -2.17
CA ARG A 297 33.11 18.53 -1.69
C ARG A 297 33.30 17.19 -0.99
N MET A 298 34.12 16.34 -1.58
CA MET A 298 34.38 14.98 -1.14
C MET A 298 35.77 14.90 -0.53
N VAL A 299 35.84 14.50 0.73
CA VAL A 299 37.07 14.29 1.47
C VAL A 299 37.18 12.83 1.87
N SER A 300 38.18 12.14 1.34
CA SER A 300 38.55 10.78 1.74
C SER A 300 39.82 10.87 2.57
N VAL A 301 39.85 10.18 3.70
CA VAL A 301 40.99 10.17 4.62
C VAL A 301 41.34 8.73 4.97
N PRO A 302 42.63 8.38 5.10
CA PRO A 302 42.99 7.09 5.67
C PRO A 302 42.40 6.96 7.07
N PRO A 303 41.93 5.77 7.48
CA PRO A 303 41.53 5.55 8.86
C PRO A 303 42.73 5.79 9.77
N PHE A 304 42.56 6.72 10.71
CA PHE A 304 43.50 7.00 11.78
C PHE A 304 42.98 6.37 13.08
N ASP A 305 43.88 6.10 14.02
CA ASP A 305 43.51 5.48 15.29
C ASP A 305 42.80 6.44 16.25
#